data_AF-A0A967WDP9-F1
#
_entry.id   AF-A0A967WDP9-F1
#
_cell.length_a   1.000
_cell.length_b   1.000
_cell.length_c   1.000
_cell.angle_alpha   90.00
_cell.angle_beta   90.00
_cell.angle_gamma   90.00
#
_symmetry.space_group_name_H-M   'P 1'
#
loop_
_entity.id
_entity.type
_entity.pdbx_description
1 polymer ?
#
loop_
_entity_poly.entity_id
_entity_poly.type
_entity_poly.pdbx_seq_one_letter_code
_entity_poly.pdbx_strand_id
1 'polypeptide(L)' 'LMDLVMPEMDGIEATRQISEISPSTKVIVLTSFADDEKVIPAIKAGATGYL' A
#
# COMPACT_ATOMS: atom_id res chain seq x y z
N LEU A 1 7.22 -3.72 -3.49
CA LEU A 1 5.93 -4.37 -3.86
C LEU A 1 5.26 -4.76 -2.54
N MET A 2 3.96 -4.50 -2.36
CA MET A 2 3.24 -4.64 -1.09
C MET A 2 1.88 -5.29 -1.31
N ASP A 3 1.53 -6.32 -0.54
CA ASP A 3 0.17 -6.89 -0.52
C ASP A 3 -0.70 -6.08 0.45
N LEU A 4 -1.99 -5.94 0.15
CA LEU A 4 -2.96 -5.29 1.05
C LEU A 4 -3.46 -6.23 2.14
N VAL A 5 -3.52 -7.53 1.89
CA VAL A 5 -4.06 -8.52 2.82
C VAL A 5 -2.91 -9.34 3.38
N MET A 6 -2.40 -8.89 4.53
CA MET A 6 -1.34 -9.57 5.25
C MET A 6 -1.81 -9.95 6.66
N PRO A 7 -1.25 -11.01 7.26
CA PRO A 7 -1.47 -11.30 8.66
C PRO A 7 -0.85 -10.19 9.54
N GLU A 8 -1.47 -9.92 10.69
CA GLU A 8 -1.05 -8.95 11.72
C GLU A 8 -1.23 -7.47 11.37
N MET A 9 -0.79 -7.02 10.19
CA MET A 9 -0.85 -5.62 9.76
C MET A 9 -1.30 -5.53 8.30
N ASP A 10 -2.21 -4.61 7.99
CA ASP A 10 -2.64 -4.40 6.61
C ASP A 10 -1.56 -3.67 5.77
N GLY A 11 -1.61 -3.85 4.45
CA GLY A 11 -0.64 -3.23 3.54
C GLY A 11 -0.73 -1.71 3.41
N ILE A 12 -1.88 -1.10 3.71
CA ILE A 12 -2.08 0.36 3.72
C ILE A 12 -1.30 0.95 4.90
N GLU A 13 -1.46 0.38 6.09
CA GLU A 13 -0.76 0.81 7.29
C GLU A 13 0.75 0.57 7.15
N ALA A 14 1.16 -0.58 6.60
CA ALA A 14 2.56 -0.84 6.30
C ALA A 14 3.13 0.20 5.29
N THR A 15 2.35 0.55 4.26
CA THR A 15 2.76 1.58 3.28
C THR A 15 2.96 2.93 3.95
N ARG A 16 2.02 3.33 4.83
CA ARG A 16 2.11 4.60 5.58
C ARG A 16 3.38 4.67 6.41
N GLN A 17 3.67 3.63 7.18
CA GLN A 17 4.88 3.59 8.01
C GLN A 17 6.16 3.64 7.17
N ILE A 18 6.20 2.92 6.04
CA ILE A 18 7.35 2.94 5.13
C ILE A 18 7.56 4.35 4.56
N SER A 19 6.49 5.04 4.16
CA SER A 19 6.55 6.40 3.64
C SER A 19 7.00 7.42 4.69
N GLU A 20 6.66 7.22 5.96
CA GLU A 20 7.12 8.07 7.07
C GLU A 20 8.60 7.83 7.41
N ILE A 21 9.04 6.57 7.45
CA ILE A 21 10.42 6.19 7.82
C ILE A 21 11.41 6.46 6.67
N SER A 22 10.98 6.22 5.42
CA SER A 22 11.80 6.37 4.23
C SER A 22 10.98 6.99 3.09
N PRO A 23 10.85 8.33 3.06
CA PRO A 23 10.06 9.04 2.05
C PRO A 23 10.53 8.83 0.60
N SER A 24 11.78 8.41 0.39
CA SER A 24 12.32 8.08 -0.93
C SER A 24 11.91 6.68 -1.43
N THR A 25 11.40 5.82 -0.56
CA THR A 25 10.98 4.46 -0.92
C THR A 25 9.66 4.51 -1.67
N LYS A 26 9.65 3.99 -2.90
CA LYS A 26 8.43 3.87 -3.70
C LYS A 26 7.76 2.54 -3.42
N VAL A 27 6.50 2.60 -2.99
CA VAL A 27 5.67 1.40 -2.75
C VAL A 27 4.73 1.18 -3.94
N ILE A 28 4.72 -0.03 -4.48
CA ILE A 28 3.73 -0.48 -5.45
C ILE A 28 2.89 -1.55 -4.77
N VAL A 29 1.58 -1.36 -4.77
CA VAL A 29 0.62 -2.27 -4.17
C VAL A 29 0.28 -3.39 -5.16
N LEU A 30 0.16 -4.62 -4.69
CA LEU A 30 -0.27 -5.78 -5.45
C LEU A 30 -1.67 -6.16 -4.96
N THR A 31 -2.67 -6.19 -5.85
CA THR A 31 -4.03 -6.64 -5.51
C THR A 31 -4.55 -7.63 -6.53
N SER A 32 -5.03 -8.79 -6.06
CA SER A 32 -5.66 -9.79 -6.93
C SER A 32 -7.11 -9.47 -7.27
N PHE A 33 -7.74 -8.58 -6.50
CA PHE A 33 -9.11 -8.12 -6.71
C PHE A 33 -9.04 -6.62 -7.00
N ALA A 34 -9.55 -6.24 -8.17
CA ALA A 34 -9.76 -4.85 -8.56
C ALA A 34 -10.91 -4.21 -7.77
N ASP A 35 -10.99 -4.48 -6.46
CA ASP A 35 -11.86 -3.73 -5.56
C ASP A 35 -11.23 -2.35 -5.39
N ASP A 36 -11.63 -1.43 -6.26
CA ASP A 36 -11.27 -0.02 -6.30
C ASP A 36 -11.34 0.64 -4.91
N GLU A 37 -12.21 0.11 -4.02
CA GLU A 37 -12.38 0.55 -2.64
C GLU A 37 -11.09 0.49 -1.80
N LYS A 38 -10.17 -0.44 -2.09
CA LYS A 38 -8.89 -0.56 -1.37
C LYS A 38 -7.73 0.17 -2.03
N VAL A 39 -7.86 0.51 -3.31
CA VAL A 39 -6.83 1.23 -4.07
C VAL A 39 -6.71 2.68 -3.57
N ILE A 40 -7.83 3.37 -3.40
CA ILE A 40 -7.82 4.79 -2.97
C ILE A 40 -7.12 4.98 -1.60
N PRO A 41 -7.44 4.19 -0.56
CA PRO A 41 -6.73 4.25 0.72
C PRO A 41 -5.21 4.04 0.58
N ALA A 42 -4.78 3.10 -0.27
CA ALA A 42 -3.36 2.79 -0.42
C ALA A 42 -2.57 3.92 -1.09
N ILE A 43 -3.16 4.59 -2.11
CA ILE A 43 -2.55 5.79 -2.70
C ILE A 43 -2.45 6.91 -1.67
N LYS A 44 -3.49 7.12 -0.85
CA LYS A 44 -3.46 8.11 0.25
C LYS A 44 -2.40 7.80 1.30
N ALA A 45 -2.08 6.53 1.52
CA ALA A 45 -1.04 6.10 2.43
C ALA A 45 0.39 6.26 1.88
N GLY A 46 0.56 6.62 0.61
CA GLY A 46 1.88 6.86 0.01
C GLY A 46 2.28 5.85 -1.07
N ALA A 47 1.36 4.96 -1.48
CA ALA A 47 1.62 4.09 -2.62
C ALA A 47 1.82 4.93 -3.90
N THR A 48 2.85 4.59 -4.66
CA THR A 48 3.19 5.24 -5.94
C THR A 48 2.41 4.63 -7.11
N GLY A 49 1.79 3.47 -6.91
CA GLY A 49 0.97 2.79 -7.91
C GLY A 49 0.46 1.44 -7.40
N TYR A 50 -0.33 0.76 -8.23
CA TYR A 50 -0.88 -0.57 -7.95
C TYR A 50 -0.73 -1.48 -9.18
N LEU A 51 -0.69 -2.79 -8.95
CA LEU A 51 -0.61 -3.88 -9.92
C LEU A 51 -1.67 -4.93 -9.60
#